data_AF-A0A3A8HC46-F1
#
_entry.id   AF-A0A3A8HC46-F1
#
_cell.length_a   1.000
_cell.length_b   1.000
_cell.length_c   1.000
_cell.angle_alpha   90.00
_cell.angle_beta   90.00
_cell.angle_gamma   90.00
#
_symmetry.space_group_name_H-M   'P 1'
#
loop_
_entity.id
_entity.type
_entity.pdbx_description
1 polymer ?
#
loop_
_entity_poly.entity_id
_entity_poly.type
_entity_poly.pdbx_seq_one_letter_code
_entity_poly.pdbx_strand_id
1 'polypeptide(L)'
;MLGGEPTLHPAFFAIIEELRRYRQSHPECLIEVVTNGHGEAVRSKLSRLPADIWIENSAKTGEVQPAFGPFNLAPVDDAAYRHADFRNGCAIMRDCGMGLTPLGYFPCAVAGGVARITGEGGGRRELPGDDDDMADLVERNCRLCGRFRDGHYVPTNLRPALLEERMSPSWIALYRAWWRKHKPGRPLPTVLAGEAAAPVSAPMAPRFGKPT
;
A
#
# COMPACT_ATOMS: atom_id res chain seq x y z
N MET A 1 8.06 1.67 10.26
CA MET A 1 6.91 2.61 10.13
C MET A 1 6.80 3.04 8.67
N LEU A 2 5.67 2.73 8.05
CA LEU A 2 5.41 2.93 6.63
C LEU A 2 3.95 3.39 6.42
N GLY A 3 3.63 3.91 5.24
CA GLY A 3 2.28 4.38 4.92
C GLY A 3 2.27 5.40 3.78
N GLY A 4 1.56 6.51 3.97
CA GLY A 4 1.74 7.70 3.14
C GLY A 4 3.13 8.31 3.37
N GLU A 5 3.20 9.60 3.66
CA GLU A 5 4.43 10.15 4.22
C GLU A 5 4.34 10.14 5.75
N PRO A 6 4.99 9.19 6.45
CA PRO A 6 4.80 9.01 7.89
C PRO A 6 5.29 10.22 8.69
N THR A 7 6.30 10.94 8.20
CA THR A 7 6.79 12.15 8.88
C THR A 7 5.71 13.22 8.98
N LEU A 8 4.71 13.26 8.11
CA LEU A 8 3.63 14.25 8.18
C LEU A 8 2.61 13.97 9.29
N HIS A 9 2.68 12.81 9.96
CA HIS A 9 1.77 12.52 11.07
C HIS A 9 1.98 13.52 12.23
N PRO A 10 0.91 14.07 12.83
CA PRO A 10 1.03 15.05 13.91
C PRO A 10 1.73 14.48 15.14
N ALA A 11 1.52 13.19 15.43
CA ALA A 11 2.15 12.48 16.54
C ALA A 11 3.44 11.74 16.14
N PHE A 12 4.09 12.09 15.03
CA PHE A 12 5.25 11.35 14.49
C PHE A 12 6.33 11.05 15.55
N PHE A 13 6.81 12.06 16.27
CA PHE A 13 7.84 11.86 17.29
C PHE A 13 7.34 11.05 18.49
N ALA A 14 6.09 11.22 18.90
CA ALA A 14 5.51 10.43 19.99
C ALA A 14 5.44 8.93 19.63
N ILE A 15 5.11 8.61 18.37
CA ILE A 15 5.13 7.23 17.87
C ILE A 15 6.56 6.68 17.88
N ILE A 16 7.54 7.46 17.42
CA ILE A 16 8.95 7.05 17.45
C ILE A 16 9.40 6.74 18.89
N GLU A 17 9.10 7.60 19.85
CA GLU A 17 9.47 7.37 21.24
C GLU A 17 8.77 6.15 21.84
N GLU A 18 7.50 5.90 21.48
CA GLU A 18 6.80 4.69 21.92
C GLU A 18 7.43 3.41 21.35
N LEU A 19 7.84 3.43 20.07
CA LEU A 19 8.56 2.31 19.47
C LEU A 19 9.95 2.11 20.11
N ARG A 20 10.64 3.21 20.44
CA ARG A 20 11.92 3.16 21.17
C ARG A 20 11.73 2.60 22.58
N ARG A 21 10.61 2.92 23.26
CA ARG A 21 10.22 2.31 24.54
C ARG A 21 10.00 0.81 24.40
N TYR A 22 9.28 0.37 23.37
CA TYR A 22 9.08 -1.06 23.09
C TYR A 22 10.41 -1.81 22.89
N ARG A 23 11.37 -1.21 22.18
CA ARG A 23 12.71 -1.78 21.97
C ARG A 23 13.51 -1.96 23.27
N GLN A 24 13.21 -1.22 24.35
CA GLN A 24 13.87 -1.45 25.64
C GLN A 24 13.63 -2.88 26.16
N SER A 25 12.44 -3.44 25.89
CA SER A 25 12.09 -4.83 26.22
C SER A 25 12.44 -5.82 25.11
N HIS A 26 12.67 -5.33 23.88
CA HIS A 26 13.00 -6.14 22.71
C HIS A 26 14.21 -5.54 21.97
N PRO A 27 15.45 -5.69 22.51
CA PRO A 27 16.63 -4.98 22.00
C PRO A 27 16.98 -5.27 20.54
N GLU A 28 16.64 -6.47 20.06
CA GLU A 28 16.84 -6.89 18.66
C GLU A 28 15.89 -6.21 17.67
N CYS A 29 14.88 -5.47 18.16
CA CYS A 29 13.91 -4.79 17.31
C CYS A 29 14.58 -3.62 16.55
N LEU A 30 14.69 -3.75 15.23
CA LEU A 30 15.04 -2.63 14.36
C LEU A 30 13.84 -1.69 14.20
N ILE A 31 14.06 -0.40 14.41
CA ILE A 31 13.06 0.63 14.14
C ILE A 31 13.44 1.35 12.86
N GLU A 32 12.61 1.17 11.84
CA GLU A 32 12.79 1.77 10.53
C GLU A 32 11.68 2.79 10.22
N VAL A 33 12.04 3.89 9.55
CA VAL A 33 11.11 4.86 8.97
C VAL A 33 11.27 4.85 7.45
N VAL A 34 10.20 4.49 6.74
CA VAL A 34 10.15 4.50 5.27
C VAL A 34 9.55 5.82 4.80
N THR A 35 10.31 6.63 4.08
CA THR A 35 9.93 8.02 3.69
C THR A 35 10.15 8.28 2.19
N ASN A 36 9.44 9.27 1.66
CA ASN A 36 9.73 9.82 0.34
C ASN A 36 10.90 10.81 0.33
N GLY A 37 11.30 11.34 1.50
CA GLY A 37 12.39 12.30 1.68
C GLY A 37 12.17 13.68 1.02
N HIS A 38 10.97 13.93 0.52
CA HIS A 38 10.64 15.07 -0.34
C HIS A 38 9.97 16.21 0.45
N GLY A 39 10.43 17.44 0.20
CA GLY A 39 9.91 18.65 0.85
C GLY A 39 10.63 19.05 2.14
N GLU A 40 10.55 20.33 2.48
CA GLU A 40 11.26 20.92 3.63
C GLU A 40 10.76 20.36 4.98
N ALA A 41 9.44 20.24 5.14
CA ALA A 41 8.84 19.72 6.36
C ALA A 41 9.29 18.28 6.67
N VAL A 42 9.41 17.43 5.64
CA VAL A 42 9.89 16.05 5.76
C VAL A 42 11.37 16.06 6.16
N ARG A 43 12.22 16.78 5.42
CA ARG A 43 13.66 16.87 5.70
C ARG A 43 13.96 17.40 7.11
N SER A 44 13.22 18.40 7.57
CA SER A 44 13.34 18.95 8.93
C SER A 44 12.98 17.93 10.02
N LYS A 45 12.00 17.06 9.79
CA LYS A 45 11.66 15.99 10.73
C LYS A 45 12.69 14.87 10.73
N LEU A 46 13.19 14.49 9.55
CA LEU A 46 14.23 13.46 9.43
C LEU A 46 15.53 13.87 10.09
N SER A 47 15.95 15.15 9.99
CA SER A 47 17.19 15.64 10.64
C SER A 47 17.13 15.65 12.17
N ARG A 48 15.92 15.53 12.73
CA ARG A 48 15.66 15.47 14.17
C ARG A 48 15.41 14.06 14.68
N LEU A 49 15.42 13.05 13.79
CA LEU A 49 15.27 11.67 14.23
C LEU A 49 16.50 11.26 15.05
N PRO A 50 16.31 10.48 16.13
CA PRO A 50 17.41 9.85 16.83
C PRO A 50 18.25 8.97 15.88
N ALA A 51 19.56 8.93 16.10
CA ALA A 51 20.50 8.17 15.26
C ALA A 51 20.28 6.65 15.32
N ASP A 52 19.52 6.16 16.29
CA ASP A 52 19.16 4.76 16.48
C ASP A 52 17.92 4.33 15.66
N ILE A 53 17.41 5.22 14.79
CA ILE A 53 16.32 4.97 13.85
C ILE A 53 16.90 4.79 12.45
N TRP A 54 16.62 3.65 11.83
CA TRP A 54 16.98 3.40 10.44
C TRP A 54 16.03 4.15 9.50
N ILE A 55 16.58 4.73 8.43
CA ILE A 55 15.79 5.52 7.47
C ILE A 55 15.91 4.86 6.10
N GLU A 56 14.80 4.34 5.59
CA GLU A 56 14.67 3.94 4.20
C GLU A 56 14.04 5.09 3.41
N ASN A 57 14.85 5.79 2.62
CA ASN A 57 14.40 6.93 1.83
C ASN A 57 14.29 6.53 0.36
N SER A 58 13.07 6.54 -0.17
CA SER A 58 12.80 6.24 -1.59
C SER A 58 13.23 7.36 -2.56
N ALA A 59 13.73 8.49 -2.05
CA ALA A 59 14.29 9.61 -2.81
C ALA A 59 13.41 10.04 -4.00
N LYS A 60 12.09 10.07 -3.78
CA LYS A 60 11.13 10.29 -4.88
C LYS A 60 11.33 11.67 -5.50
N THR A 61 11.50 11.68 -6.81
CA THR A 61 11.72 12.89 -7.63
C THR A 61 10.43 13.42 -8.28
N GLY A 62 9.32 12.67 -8.17
CA GLY A 62 8.03 13.05 -8.75
C GLY A 62 6.88 12.18 -8.25
N GLU A 63 5.67 12.52 -8.67
CA GLU A 63 4.43 11.84 -8.25
C GLU A 63 4.28 10.45 -8.89
N VAL A 64 4.71 10.31 -10.16
CA VAL A 64 4.67 9.04 -10.88
C VAL A 64 5.82 8.14 -10.42
N GLN A 65 5.48 6.92 -10.03
CA GLN A 65 6.43 5.90 -9.57
C GLN A 65 6.28 4.66 -10.47
N PRO A 66 6.99 4.59 -11.61
CA PRO A 66 6.75 3.58 -12.65
C PRO A 66 6.87 2.12 -12.17
N ALA A 67 7.68 1.88 -11.14
CA ALA A 67 7.90 0.54 -10.60
C ALA A 67 6.89 0.14 -9.49
N PHE A 68 5.88 0.98 -9.21
CA PHE A 68 4.87 0.64 -8.23
C PHE A 68 3.81 -0.26 -8.87
N GLY A 69 3.51 -1.38 -8.21
CA GLY A 69 2.44 -2.27 -8.65
C GLY A 69 1.06 -1.66 -8.32
N PRO A 70 0.06 -1.83 -9.19
CA PRO A 70 -1.25 -1.21 -9.02
C PRO A 70 -2.05 -1.96 -7.94
N PHE A 71 -2.00 -1.48 -6.71
CA PHE A 71 -2.80 -2.01 -5.60
C PHE A 71 -4.31 -1.95 -5.88
N ASN A 72 -4.77 -0.94 -6.64
CA ASN A 72 -6.18 -0.70 -6.95
C ASN A 72 -6.72 -1.58 -8.11
N LEU A 73 -6.01 -2.66 -8.47
CA LEU A 73 -6.54 -3.67 -9.39
C LEU A 73 -6.98 -4.90 -8.58
N ALA A 74 -8.25 -4.93 -8.19
CA ALA A 74 -8.79 -6.02 -7.38
C ALA A 74 -8.83 -7.33 -8.19
N PRO A 75 -8.25 -8.44 -7.69
CA PRO A 75 -8.29 -9.72 -8.40
C PRO A 75 -9.71 -10.29 -8.54
N VAL A 76 -10.67 -9.94 -7.67
CA VAL A 76 -12.08 -10.36 -7.85
C VAL A 76 -12.73 -9.84 -9.14
N ASP A 77 -12.19 -8.77 -9.73
CA ASP A 77 -12.68 -8.22 -11.00
C ASP A 77 -12.03 -8.90 -12.23
N ASP A 78 -11.08 -9.83 -12.03
CA ASP A 78 -10.28 -10.46 -13.07
C ASP A 78 -10.61 -11.96 -13.17
N ALA A 79 -11.04 -12.40 -14.36
CA ALA A 79 -11.50 -13.77 -14.60
C ALA A 79 -10.40 -14.82 -14.32
N ALA A 80 -9.12 -14.44 -14.41
CA ALA A 80 -8.00 -15.32 -14.08
C ALA A 80 -7.99 -15.76 -12.61
N TYR A 81 -8.67 -15.03 -11.72
CA TYR A 81 -8.68 -15.27 -10.27
C TYR A 81 -10.04 -15.75 -9.75
N ARG A 82 -10.99 -16.12 -10.63
CA ARG A 82 -12.35 -16.57 -10.25
C ARG A 82 -12.35 -17.72 -9.24
N HIS A 83 -11.36 -18.60 -9.31
CA HIS A 83 -11.23 -19.79 -8.46
C HIS A 83 -10.01 -19.70 -7.54
N ALA A 84 -9.41 -18.51 -7.40
CA ALA A 84 -8.27 -18.32 -6.53
C ALA A 84 -8.69 -18.41 -5.06
N ASP A 85 -7.88 -19.11 -4.26
CA ASP A 85 -7.97 -19.02 -2.81
C ASP A 85 -7.22 -17.78 -2.32
N PHE A 86 -7.95 -16.74 -1.93
CA PHE A 86 -7.37 -15.47 -1.51
C PHE A 86 -6.63 -15.55 -0.18
N ARG A 87 -6.76 -16.64 0.59
CA ARG A 87 -6.02 -16.88 1.83
C ARG A 87 -4.52 -17.13 1.59
N ASN A 88 -4.13 -17.45 0.36
CA ASN A 88 -2.71 -17.59 0.00
C ASN A 88 -1.93 -16.26 0.11
N GLY A 89 -2.64 -15.12 0.03
CA GLY A 89 -2.06 -13.78 0.12
C GLY A 89 -0.90 -13.53 -0.85
N CYS A 90 0.10 -12.76 -0.42
CA CYS A 90 1.29 -12.44 -1.22
C CYS A 90 2.54 -12.33 -0.33
N ALA A 91 3.72 -12.25 -0.96
CA ALA A 91 5.01 -12.18 -0.27
C ALA A 91 5.14 -11.03 0.76
N ILE A 92 4.37 -9.94 0.64
CA ILE A 92 4.42 -8.82 1.61
C ILE A 92 4.16 -9.28 3.05
N MET A 93 3.28 -10.26 3.26
CA MET A 93 2.99 -10.75 4.62
C MET A 93 4.20 -11.43 5.25
N ARG A 94 5.00 -12.13 4.44
CA ARG A 94 6.25 -12.76 4.87
C ARG A 94 7.38 -11.74 4.99
N ASP A 95 7.51 -10.86 4.01
CA ASP A 95 8.68 -9.98 3.87
C ASP A 95 8.58 -8.73 4.75
N CYS A 96 7.37 -8.17 4.90
CA CYS A 96 7.12 -6.96 5.69
C CYS A 96 6.41 -7.24 7.03
N GLY A 97 5.77 -8.40 7.16
CA GLY A 97 5.07 -8.79 8.39
C GLY A 97 3.72 -8.11 8.61
N MET A 98 3.27 -8.19 9.87
CA MET A 98 1.98 -7.72 10.34
C MET A 98 1.86 -6.19 10.31
N GLY A 99 0.69 -5.69 9.93
CA GLY A 99 0.38 -4.26 9.95
C GLY A 99 -0.43 -3.87 11.19
N LEU A 100 0.10 -2.96 12.01
CA LEU A 100 -0.68 -2.29 13.05
C LEU A 100 -1.23 -0.94 12.52
N THR A 101 -2.54 -0.75 12.62
CA THR A 101 -3.23 0.47 12.21
C THR A 101 -4.21 0.94 13.30
N PRO A 102 -4.80 2.14 13.20
CA PRO A 102 -5.87 2.56 14.11
C PRO A 102 -7.09 1.63 14.12
N LEU A 103 -7.24 0.74 13.12
CA LEU A 103 -8.31 -0.23 13.04
C LEU A 103 -7.95 -1.58 13.68
N GLY A 104 -6.72 -1.77 14.17
CA GLY A 104 -6.21 -3.01 14.75
C GLY A 104 -5.02 -3.60 13.98
N TYR A 105 -4.66 -4.83 14.34
CA TYR A 105 -3.64 -5.66 13.71
C TYR A 105 -4.22 -6.40 12.49
N PHE A 106 -3.44 -6.40 11.41
CA PHE A 106 -3.79 -7.01 10.12
C PHE A 106 -2.62 -7.86 9.61
N PRO A 107 -2.88 -8.85 8.75
CA PRO A 107 -1.83 -9.71 8.19
C PRO A 107 -0.78 -8.94 7.37
N CYS A 108 -1.11 -7.75 6.88
CA CYS A 108 -0.14 -6.77 6.39
C CYS A 108 -0.71 -5.34 6.49
N ALA A 109 0.16 -4.33 6.39
CA ALA A 109 -0.25 -2.92 6.42
C ALA A 109 -1.22 -2.54 5.29
N VAL A 110 -1.09 -3.17 4.13
CA VAL A 110 -1.96 -2.92 2.97
C VAL A 110 -3.39 -3.37 3.25
N ALA A 111 -3.58 -4.49 3.97
CA ALA A 111 -4.91 -4.97 4.37
C ALA A 111 -5.64 -3.97 5.27
N GLY A 112 -4.94 -3.32 6.21
CA GLY A 112 -5.53 -2.22 6.99
C GLY A 112 -5.92 -1.01 6.12
N GLY A 113 -5.16 -0.74 5.07
CA GLY A 113 -5.49 0.24 4.03
C GLY A 113 -6.77 -0.09 3.27
N VAL A 114 -6.95 -1.35 2.86
CA VAL A 114 -8.20 -1.87 2.24
C VAL A 114 -9.38 -1.67 3.19
N ALA A 115 -9.27 -2.18 4.43
CA ALA A 115 -10.34 -2.16 5.42
C ALA A 115 -10.84 -0.74 5.73
N ARG A 116 -9.93 0.25 5.75
CA ARG A 116 -10.30 1.66 5.91
C ARG A 116 -11.20 2.19 4.79
N ILE A 117 -11.01 1.73 3.55
CA ILE A 117 -11.80 2.19 2.39
C ILE A 117 -13.12 1.42 2.30
N THR A 118 -13.11 0.11 2.52
CA THR A 118 -14.33 -0.71 2.49
C THR A 118 -15.27 -0.39 3.66
N GLY A 119 -14.72 0.05 4.80
CA GLY A 119 -15.48 0.20 6.03
C GLY A 119 -15.88 -1.14 6.66
N GLU A 120 -15.34 -2.26 6.15
CA GLU A 120 -15.61 -3.61 6.64
C GLU A 120 -14.72 -3.94 7.84
N GLY A 121 -15.23 -3.66 9.05
CA GLY A 121 -14.67 -4.12 10.32
C GLY A 121 -13.25 -3.63 10.65
N GLY A 122 -12.81 -3.98 11.86
CA GLY A 122 -11.43 -3.79 12.30
C GLY A 122 -10.53 -4.97 11.95
N GLY A 123 -9.25 -4.83 12.27
CA GLY A 123 -8.33 -5.94 12.45
C GLY A 123 -8.48 -6.53 13.86
N ARG A 124 -7.52 -7.38 14.27
CA ARG A 124 -7.47 -7.84 15.67
C ARG A 124 -7.22 -6.65 16.60
N ARG A 125 -7.91 -6.56 17.73
CA ARG A 125 -7.77 -5.42 18.66
C ARG A 125 -6.53 -5.52 19.53
N GLU A 126 -6.06 -6.74 19.73
CA GLU A 126 -4.90 -7.09 20.52
C GLU A 126 -3.90 -7.81 19.62
N LEU A 127 -2.65 -7.90 20.07
CA LEU A 127 -1.60 -8.61 19.34
C LEU A 127 -2.07 -10.08 19.17
N PRO A 128 -2.22 -10.58 17.94
CA PRO A 128 -2.63 -11.96 17.73
C PRO A 128 -1.60 -12.94 18.30
N GLY A 129 -2.08 -14.09 18.76
CA GLY A 129 -1.23 -15.21 19.17
C GLY A 129 -0.57 -15.89 17.97
N ASP A 130 0.43 -16.72 18.23
CA ASP A 130 1.18 -17.43 17.17
C ASP A 130 0.32 -18.41 16.35
N ASP A 131 -0.85 -18.79 16.86
CA ASP A 131 -1.83 -19.67 16.22
C ASP A 131 -2.89 -18.92 15.39
N ASP A 132 -2.96 -17.59 15.46
CA ASP A 132 -3.89 -16.78 14.66
C ASP A 132 -3.23 -16.37 13.34
N ASP A 133 -3.47 -17.18 12.30
CA ASP A 133 -3.06 -16.92 10.93
C ASP A 133 -3.78 -15.73 10.26
N MET A 134 -4.77 -15.15 10.94
CA MET A 134 -5.61 -14.06 10.43
C MET A 134 -6.26 -14.38 9.07
N ALA A 135 -6.56 -15.66 8.79
CA ALA A 135 -7.02 -16.11 7.48
C ALA A 135 -8.28 -15.38 6.98
N ASP A 136 -9.20 -15.02 7.88
CA ASP A 136 -10.39 -14.21 7.57
C ASP A 136 -10.02 -12.79 7.07
N LEU A 137 -9.02 -12.16 7.70
CA LEU A 137 -8.52 -10.85 7.27
C LEU A 137 -7.74 -10.98 5.96
N VAL A 138 -7.01 -12.07 5.76
CA VAL A 138 -6.30 -12.32 4.48
C VAL A 138 -7.33 -12.47 3.36
N GLU A 139 -8.29 -13.38 3.48
CA GLU A 139 -9.31 -13.63 2.47
C GLU A 139 -10.08 -12.35 2.11
N ARG A 140 -10.56 -11.63 3.13
CA ARG A 140 -11.36 -10.41 2.97
C ARG A 140 -10.61 -9.33 2.20
N ASN A 141 -9.34 -9.12 2.49
CA ASN A 141 -8.57 -7.99 1.96
C ASN A 141 -7.78 -8.35 0.69
N CYS A 142 -7.22 -9.55 0.59
CA CYS A 142 -6.42 -9.98 -0.56
C CYS A 142 -7.25 -10.08 -1.84
N ARG A 143 -8.54 -10.41 -1.74
CA ARG A 143 -9.48 -10.40 -2.88
C ARG A 143 -9.64 -9.00 -3.51
N LEU A 144 -9.33 -7.93 -2.77
CA LEU A 144 -9.36 -6.54 -3.25
C LEU A 144 -7.95 -5.98 -3.52
N CYS A 145 -6.88 -6.69 -3.15
CA CYS A 145 -5.53 -6.17 -3.19
C CYS A 145 -4.82 -6.59 -4.47
N GLY A 146 -4.42 -5.64 -5.32
CA GLY A 146 -3.67 -5.94 -6.55
C GLY A 146 -2.31 -6.61 -6.32
N ARG A 147 -1.75 -6.55 -5.10
CA ARG A 147 -0.53 -7.30 -4.73
C ARG A 147 -0.72 -8.81 -4.68
N PHE A 148 -1.95 -9.28 -4.52
CA PHE A 148 -2.26 -10.71 -4.64
C PHE A 148 -1.91 -11.23 -6.05
N ARG A 149 -2.06 -10.39 -7.07
CA ARG A 149 -1.76 -10.72 -8.48
C ARG A 149 -0.27 -10.94 -8.71
N ASP A 150 0.57 -10.27 -7.93
CA ASP A 150 2.02 -10.49 -7.95
C ASP A 150 2.34 -11.85 -7.32
N GLY A 151 1.70 -12.19 -6.18
CA GLY A 151 1.87 -13.45 -5.44
C GLY A 151 3.24 -13.64 -4.77
N HIS A 152 4.30 -13.10 -5.36
CA HIS A 152 5.67 -13.15 -4.91
C HIS A 152 6.35 -11.79 -5.07
N TYR A 153 7.57 -11.65 -4.54
CA TYR A 153 8.38 -10.46 -4.76
C TYR A 153 8.79 -10.36 -6.23
N VAL A 154 8.38 -9.28 -6.90
CA VAL A 154 8.81 -8.96 -8.26
C VAL A 154 9.88 -7.86 -8.20
N PRO A 155 11.12 -8.12 -8.65
CA PRO A 155 12.17 -7.10 -8.75
C PRO A 155 11.76 -5.89 -9.58
N THR A 156 12.20 -4.69 -9.18
CA THR A 156 11.85 -3.40 -9.80
C THR A 156 12.07 -3.38 -11.32
N ASN A 157 13.17 -3.96 -11.80
CA ASN A 157 13.53 -4.01 -13.23
C ASN A 157 12.67 -4.97 -14.06
N LEU A 158 11.89 -5.85 -13.40
CA LEU A 158 10.98 -6.79 -14.06
C LEU A 158 9.52 -6.32 -14.00
N ARG A 159 9.22 -5.24 -13.28
CA ARG A 159 7.87 -4.70 -13.18
C ARG A 159 7.53 -3.91 -14.44
N PRO A 160 6.37 -4.17 -15.08
CA PRO A 160 5.87 -3.30 -16.13
C PRO A 160 5.72 -1.88 -15.60
N ALA A 161 6.16 -0.89 -16.40
CA ALA A 161 6.04 0.51 -16.03
C ALA A 161 4.56 0.90 -15.87
N LEU A 162 4.20 1.39 -14.69
CA LEU A 162 2.89 1.97 -14.40
C LEU A 162 2.99 3.50 -14.47
N LEU A 163 2.69 4.04 -15.65
CA LEU A 163 2.76 5.49 -15.89
C LEU A 163 1.44 6.22 -15.58
N GLU A 164 0.35 5.46 -15.47
CA GLU A 164 -1.00 5.97 -15.26
C GLU A 164 -1.67 5.26 -14.08
N GLU A 165 -2.56 5.96 -13.40
CA GLU A 165 -3.38 5.35 -12.37
C GLU A 165 -4.35 4.35 -12.99
N ARG A 166 -4.31 3.10 -12.53
CA ARG A 166 -5.23 2.04 -12.96
C ARG A 166 -6.08 1.58 -11.79
N MET A 167 -7.38 1.49 -12.02
CA MET A 167 -8.36 1.12 -11.00
C MET A 167 -9.38 0.15 -11.57
N SER A 168 -9.71 -0.91 -10.81
CA SER A 168 -10.71 -1.89 -11.21
C SER A 168 -12.13 -1.45 -10.83
N PRO A 169 -13.20 -2.02 -11.42
CA PRO A 169 -14.58 -1.63 -11.13
C PRO A 169 -14.94 -1.66 -9.63
N SER A 170 -14.48 -2.67 -8.89
CA SER A 170 -14.70 -2.76 -7.44
C SER A 170 -14.07 -1.58 -6.70
N TRP A 171 -12.83 -1.21 -7.03
CA TRP A 171 -12.18 -0.06 -6.40
C TRP A 171 -12.84 1.27 -6.75
N ILE A 172 -13.28 1.47 -8.00
CA ILE A 172 -14.03 2.68 -8.40
C ILE A 172 -15.29 2.81 -7.54
N ALA A 173 -16.04 1.72 -7.37
CA ALA A 173 -17.25 1.71 -6.55
C ALA A 173 -16.95 2.02 -5.07
N LEU A 174 -15.92 1.37 -4.51
CA LEU A 174 -15.49 1.57 -3.12
C LEU A 174 -15.04 3.01 -2.86
N TYR A 175 -14.19 3.58 -3.72
CA TYR A 175 -13.76 4.97 -3.56
C TYR A 175 -14.89 5.97 -3.75
N ARG A 176 -15.83 5.73 -4.67
CA ARG A 176 -17.04 6.58 -4.81
C ARG A 176 -17.87 6.57 -3.54
N ALA A 177 -18.10 5.39 -2.94
CA ALA A 177 -18.84 5.26 -1.69
C ALA A 177 -18.10 5.96 -0.54
N TRP A 178 -16.80 5.72 -0.42
CA TRP A 178 -15.95 6.35 0.59
C TRP A 178 -15.93 7.88 0.45
N TRP A 179 -15.79 8.40 -0.77
CA TRP A 179 -15.76 9.84 -1.06
C TRP A 179 -17.06 10.52 -0.66
N ARG A 180 -18.20 9.98 -1.08
CA ARG A 180 -19.52 10.54 -0.74
C ARG A 180 -19.74 10.60 0.77
N LYS A 181 -19.27 9.59 1.50
CA LYS A 181 -19.36 9.53 2.97
C LYS A 181 -18.46 10.56 3.67
N HIS A 182 -17.22 10.73 3.22
CA HIS A 182 -16.21 11.53 3.95
C HIS A 182 -16.01 12.94 3.40
N LYS A 183 -16.51 13.23 2.20
CA LYS A 183 -16.42 14.54 1.52
C LYS A 183 -17.81 14.94 0.98
N PRO A 184 -18.86 15.00 1.84
CA PRO A 184 -20.20 15.34 1.39
C PRO A 184 -20.20 16.72 0.72
N GLY A 185 -20.91 16.82 -0.41
CA GLY A 185 -21.01 18.06 -1.19
C GLY A 185 -19.80 18.38 -2.08
N ARG A 186 -18.68 17.63 -2.01
CA ARG A 186 -17.57 17.80 -2.96
C ARG A 186 -17.79 16.95 -4.22
N PRO A 187 -17.51 17.48 -5.42
CA PRO A 187 -17.58 16.69 -6.65
C PRO A 187 -16.63 15.50 -6.59
N LEU A 188 -16.96 14.42 -7.32
CA LEU A 188 -16.05 13.29 -7.46
C LEU A 188 -14.80 13.72 -8.24
N PRO A 189 -13.59 13.26 -7.85
CA PRO A 189 -12.40 13.38 -8.66
C PRO A 189 -12.62 12.81 -10.07
N THR A 190 -11.99 13.40 -11.09
CA THR A 190 -12.12 12.99 -12.51
C THR A 190 -11.92 11.47 -12.71
N VAL A 191 -10.88 10.91 -12.08
CA VAL A 191 -10.58 9.46 -12.10
C VAL A 191 -11.74 8.59 -11.57
N LEU A 192 -12.51 9.11 -10.60
CA LEU A 192 -13.68 8.43 -10.05
C LEU A 192 -14.96 8.80 -10.80
N ALA A 193 -15.02 9.93 -11.50
CA ALA A 193 -16.19 10.33 -12.29
C ALA A 193 -16.38 9.44 -13.53
N GLY A 194 -15.32 8.77 -14.01
CA GLY A 194 -15.35 7.97 -15.23
C GLY A 194 -15.19 8.82 -16.50
N GLU A 195 -14.87 10.10 -16.34
CA GLU A 195 -14.32 10.92 -17.41
C GLU A 195 -12.88 10.45 -17.63
N ALA A 196 -12.71 9.51 -18.55
CA ALA A 196 -11.40 9.03 -18.94
C ALA A 196 -10.54 10.24 -19.36
N ALA A 197 -9.38 10.41 -18.73
CA ALA A 197 -8.29 11.06 -19.44
C ALA A 197 -8.15 10.32 -20.77
N ALA A 198 -8.20 11.06 -21.88
CA ALA A 198 -8.14 10.49 -23.22
C ALA A 198 -6.99 9.49 -23.32
N PRO A 199 -7.17 8.33 -23.96
CA PRO A 199 -6.10 7.35 -24.07
C PRO A 199 -4.95 8.00 -24.86
N VAL A 200 -3.81 8.21 -24.20
CA VAL A 200 -2.57 8.48 -24.92
C VAL A 200 -2.16 7.15 -25.51
N SER A 201 -2.35 7.02 -26.82
CA SER A 201 -1.96 5.85 -27.60
C SER A 201 -0.54 5.41 -27.24
N ALA A 202 -0.38 4.16 -26.78
CA ALA A 202 0.93 3.58 -26.56
C ALA A 202 1.77 3.68 -27.85
N PRO A 203 3.05 4.08 -27.80
CA PRO A 203 3.91 4.02 -28.96
C PRO A 203 4.05 2.55 -29.38
N MET A 204 3.70 2.26 -30.64
CA MET A 204 3.96 0.97 -31.27
C MET A 204 5.43 0.58 -31.05
N ALA A 205 5.65 -0.58 -30.43
CA ALA A 205 6.98 -1.18 -30.37
C ALA A 205 7.54 -1.33 -31.81
N PRO A 206 8.81 -0.92 -32.06
CA PRO A 206 9.40 -1.10 -33.37
C PRO A 206 9.52 -2.60 -33.66
N ARG A 207 8.95 -3.02 -34.79
CA ARG A 207 9.12 -4.36 -35.33
C ARG A 207 10.59 -4.51 -35.73
N PHE A 208 11.37 -5.23 -34.93
CA PHE A 208 12.70 -5.69 -35.34
C PHE A 208 12.54 -6.73 -36.46
N GLY A 209 12.79 -6.31 -37.70
CA GLY A 209 12.99 -7.23 -38.82
C GLY A 209 14.31 -7.98 -38.64
N LYS A 210 14.30 -9.30 -38.87
CA LYS A 210 15.51 -10.11 -38.93
C LYS A 210 16.34 -9.70 -40.16
N PRO A 211 17.67 -9.50 -40.03
CA PRO A 211 18.53 -9.39 -41.21
C PRO A 211 18.64 -10.76 -41.89
N THR A 212 18.48 -10.74 -43.22
CA THR A 212 18.86 -11.83 -44.16
C THR A 212 20.36 -11.84 -44.40
#